data_AF-A0A438MF42-F1
#
_entry.id   AF-A0A438MF42-F1
#
_cell.length_a   1.000
_cell.length_b   1.000
_cell.length_c   1.000
_cell.angle_alpha   90.00
_cell.angle_beta   90.00
_cell.angle_gamma   90.00
#
_symmetry.space_group_name_H-M   'P 1'
#
loop_
_entity.id
_entity.type
_entity.pdbx_description
1 polymer ?
#
loop_
_entity_poly.entity_id
_entity_poly.type
_entity_poly.pdbx_seq_one_letter_code
_entity_poly.pdbx_strand_id
1 'polypeptide(L)'
;MSAQPHAPAPHTPDKTFTGVRTALFHPDDIAEFDAEYAELTSTPVVPMAALDEFLARWWRTAIVANRDRDDWHSVLETVERLRNGERPTGRNLADVARERGYEVAE
;
A
#
# COMPACT_ATOMS: atom_id res chain seq x y z
N MET A 1 -3.96 32.13 20.93
CA MET A 1 -3.85 30.65 20.92
C MET A 1 -4.60 30.15 19.72
N SER A 2 -3.91 29.80 18.65
CA SER A 2 -4.55 29.29 17.42
C SER A 2 -4.49 27.78 17.45
N ALA A 3 -5.64 27.11 17.54
CA ALA A 3 -5.74 25.67 17.42
C ALA A 3 -5.35 25.28 15.98
N GLN A 4 -4.29 24.48 15.83
CA GLN A 4 -4.01 23.82 14.55
C GLN A 4 -5.15 22.85 14.24
N PRO A 5 -5.72 22.84 13.02
CA PRO A 5 -6.62 21.77 12.60
C PRO A 5 -5.83 20.47 12.66
N HIS A 6 -6.20 19.57 13.57
CA HIS A 6 -5.65 18.23 13.59
C HIS A 6 -6.15 17.55 12.32
N ALA A 7 -5.26 17.30 11.36
CA ALA A 7 -5.59 16.44 10.24
C ALA A 7 -6.13 15.11 10.82
N PRO A 8 -7.25 14.57 10.30
CA PRO A 8 -7.78 13.31 10.79
C PRO A 8 -6.67 12.26 10.68
N ALA A 9 -6.42 11.54 11.77
CA ALA A 9 -5.43 10.47 11.77
C ALA A 9 -5.75 9.48 10.63
N PRO A 10 -4.74 8.94 9.93
CA PRO A 10 -4.98 7.96 8.88
C PRO A 10 -5.72 6.77 9.49
N HIS A 11 -7.00 6.64 9.16
CA HIS A 11 -7.82 5.54 9.63
C HIS A 11 -7.35 4.26 8.97
N THR A 12 -6.96 3.28 9.79
CA THR A 12 -6.66 1.94 9.26
C THR A 12 -7.98 1.37 8.73
N PRO A 13 -8.02 0.94 7.45
CA PRO A 13 -9.25 0.41 6.89
C PRO A 13 -9.67 -0.87 7.59
N ASP A 14 -10.97 -1.14 7.65
CA ASP A 14 -11.46 -2.43 8.10
C ASP A 14 -11.01 -3.53 7.14
N LYS A 15 -10.60 -4.67 7.69
CA LYS A 15 -10.21 -5.85 6.89
C LYS A 15 -11.45 -6.60 6.41
N THR A 16 -12.24 -5.93 5.58
CA THR A 16 -13.43 -6.45 4.88
C THR A 16 -13.33 -6.07 3.41
N PHE A 17 -13.98 -6.80 2.50
CA PHE A 17 -13.95 -6.49 1.07
C PHE A 17 -14.38 -5.05 0.77
N THR A 18 -15.50 -4.63 1.36
CA THR A 18 -16.01 -3.25 1.23
C THR A 18 -15.07 -2.22 1.86
N GLY A 19 -14.53 -2.52 3.06
CA GLY A 19 -13.61 -1.63 3.76
C GLY A 19 -12.33 -1.39 2.97
N VAL A 20 -11.73 -2.46 2.46
CA VAL A 20 -10.54 -2.41 1.60
C VAL A 20 -10.86 -1.66 0.31
N ARG A 21 -11.94 -2.01 -0.39
CA ARG A 21 -12.31 -1.39 -1.67
C ARG A 21 -12.56 0.12 -1.56
N THR A 22 -13.10 0.57 -0.44
CA THR A 22 -13.38 1.99 -0.16
C THR A 22 -12.12 2.77 0.21
N ALA A 23 -11.12 2.09 0.77
CA ALA A 23 -9.86 2.70 1.16
C ALA A 23 -8.86 2.83 0.01
N LEU A 24 -9.01 2.02 -1.05
CA LEU A 24 -8.29 2.22 -2.30
C LEU A 24 -8.75 3.53 -2.96
N PHE A 25 -7.78 4.34 -3.39
CA PHE A 25 -8.05 5.64 -4.02
C PHE A 25 -7.46 5.74 -5.43
N HIS A 26 -6.42 4.96 -5.75
CA HIS A 26 -5.81 4.98 -7.07
C HIS A 26 -6.68 4.19 -8.06
N PRO A 27 -7.01 4.76 -9.25
CA PRO A 27 -7.83 4.08 -10.23
C PRO A 27 -7.31 2.70 -10.65
N ASP A 28 -5.99 2.55 -10.77
CA ASP A 28 -5.40 1.26 -11.19
C ASP A 28 -5.50 0.19 -10.09
N ASP A 29 -5.21 0.53 -8.83
CA ASP A 29 -5.39 -0.40 -7.69
C ASP A 29 -6.87 -0.82 -7.56
N ILE A 30 -7.77 0.13 -7.79
CA ILE A 30 -9.21 -0.10 -7.81
C ILE A 30 -9.58 -1.09 -8.92
N ALA A 31 -9.10 -0.87 -10.14
CA ALA A 31 -9.40 -1.72 -11.28
C ALA A 31 -8.83 -3.13 -11.12
N GLU A 32 -7.59 -3.24 -10.62
CA GLU A 32 -6.93 -4.51 -10.36
C GLU A 32 -7.64 -5.29 -9.23
N PHE A 33 -8.05 -4.61 -8.14
CA PHE A 33 -8.85 -5.22 -7.08
C PHE A 33 -10.16 -5.78 -7.64
N ASP A 34 -10.90 -4.99 -8.43
CA ASP A 34 -12.21 -5.39 -8.95
C ASP A 34 -12.08 -6.56 -9.95
N ALA A 35 -11.06 -6.54 -10.80
CA ALA A 35 -10.81 -7.60 -11.77
C ALA A 35 -10.47 -8.94 -11.09
N GLU A 36 -9.56 -8.93 -10.12
CA GLU A 36 -9.16 -10.13 -9.41
C GLU A 36 -10.26 -10.64 -8.47
N TYR A 37 -11.02 -9.74 -7.83
CA TYR A 37 -12.19 -10.15 -7.05
C TYR A 37 -13.25 -10.83 -7.93
N ALA A 38 -13.50 -10.30 -9.14
CA ALA A 38 -14.38 -10.92 -10.11
C ALA A 38 -13.86 -12.29 -10.58
N GLU A 39 -12.56 -12.44 -10.83
CA GLU A 39 -11.95 -13.73 -11.18
C GLU A 39 -12.11 -14.74 -10.04
N LEU A 40 -11.74 -14.36 -8.81
CA LEU A 40 -11.83 -15.20 -7.63
C LEU A 40 -13.26 -15.69 -7.36
N THR A 41 -14.25 -14.82 -7.59
CA THR A 41 -15.67 -15.11 -7.37
C THR A 41 -16.39 -15.69 -8.59
N SER A 42 -15.72 -15.79 -9.75
CA SER A 42 -16.29 -16.42 -10.95
C SER A 42 -16.42 -17.95 -10.82
N THR A 43 -15.64 -18.55 -9.92
CA THR A 43 -15.70 -19.98 -9.61
C THR A 43 -16.85 -20.33 -8.65
N PRO A 44 -17.62 -21.41 -8.91
CA PRO A 44 -18.78 -21.78 -8.08
C PRO A 44 -18.41 -22.24 -6.66
N VAL A 45 -17.15 -22.62 -6.44
CA VAL A 45 -16.60 -22.93 -5.12
C VAL A 45 -15.31 -22.14 -4.96
N VAL A 46 -15.32 -21.19 -4.04
CA VAL A 46 -14.15 -20.37 -3.75
C VAL A 46 -13.45 -20.91 -2.50
N PRO A 47 -12.15 -21.25 -2.57
CA PRO A 47 -11.40 -21.65 -1.39
C PRO A 47 -11.33 -20.50 -0.37
N MET A 48 -11.72 -20.74 0.88
CA MET A 48 -11.68 -19.71 1.93
C MET A 48 -10.26 -19.16 2.13
N ALA A 49 -9.24 -20.02 2.02
CA ALA A 49 -7.85 -19.60 2.10
C ALA A 49 -7.46 -18.59 0.99
N ALA A 50 -8.02 -18.73 -0.21
CA ALA A 50 -7.77 -17.81 -1.31
C ALA A 50 -8.45 -16.45 -1.06
N LEU A 51 -9.65 -16.44 -0.47
CA LEU A 51 -10.33 -15.21 -0.04
C LEU A 51 -9.55 -14.49 1.07
N ASP A 52 -9.04 -15.24 2.05
CA ASP A 52 -8.24 -14.67 3.16
C ASP A 52 -6.92 -14.10 2.66
N GLU A 53 -6.24 -14.78 1.73
CA GLU A 53 -5.00 -14.31 1.13
C GLU A 53 -5.22 -13.05 0.29
N PHE A 54 -6.23 -13.08 -0.59
CA PHE A 54 -6.67 -11.93 -1.37
C PHE A 54 -6.93 -10.72 -0.47
N LEU A 55 -7.76 -10.90 0.55
CA LEU A 55 -8.15 -9.82 1.45
C LEU A 55 -6.97 -9.32 2.29
N ALA A 56 -6.07 -10.22 2.73
CA ALA A 56 -4.86 -9.84 3.45
C ALA A 56 -3.88 -9.04 2.59
N ARG A 57 -3.69 -9.40 1.32
CA ARG A 57 -2.83 -8.67 0.40
C ARG A 57 -3.36 -7.27 0.15
N TRP A 58 -4.61 -7.16 -0.27
CA TRP A 58 -5.22 -5.87 -0.58
C TRP A 58 -5.41 -4.96 0.63
N TRP A 59 -5.64 -5.51 1.82
CA TRP A 59 -5.67 -4.72 3.05
C TRP A 59 -4.32 -4.05 3.38
N ARG A 60 -3.20 -4.74 3.12
CA ARG A 60 -1.86 -4.13 3.28
C ARG A 60 -1.65 -3.00 2.28
N THR A 61 -2.02 -3.22 1.02
CA THR A 61 -2.00 -2.17 -0.02
C THR A 61 -2.81 -0.96 0.42
N ALA A 62 -4.05 -1.17 0.88
CA ALA A 62 -4.93 -0.09 1.34
C ALA A 62 -4.36 0.66 2.56
N ILE A 63 -3.68 -0.02 3.50
CA ILE A 63 -2.99 0.64 4.63
C ILE A 63 -1.88 1.57 4.14
N VAL A 64 -1.02 1.07 3.24
CA VAL A 64 0.12 1.85 2.74
C VAL A 64 -0.37 3.03 1.91
N ALA A 65 -1.29 2.77 0.99
CA ALA A 65 -1.97 3.76 0.17
C ALA A 65 -2.64 4.86 1.03
N ASN A 66 -3.34 4.49 2.10
CA ASN A 66 -4.04 5.48 2.95
C ASN A 66 -3.11 6.27 3.88
N ARG A 67 -1.88 5.80 4.14
CA ARG A 67 -0.91 6.53 4.97
C ARG A 67 -0.24 7.67 4.24
N ASP A 68 0.03 7.51 2.95
CA ASP A 68 0.70 8.53 2.15
C ASP A 68 0.27 8.41 0.69
N ARG A 69 -0.79 9.16 0.35
CA ARG A 69 -1.42 9.11 -0.98
C ARG A 69 -0.51 9.65 -2.08
N ASP A 70 0.35 10.60 -1.72
CA ASP A 70 1.29 11.24 -2.66
C ASP A 70 2.56 10.37 -2.82
N ASP A 71 3.02 9.70 -1.75
CA ASP A 71 4.19 8.80 -1.80
C ASP A 71 3.88 7.43 -2.42
N TRP A 72 2.62 6.96 -2.39
CA TRP A 72 2.25 5.66 -2.96
C TRP A 72 2.61 5.52 -4.44
N HIS A 73 2.45 6.59 -5.24
CA HIS A 73 2.82 6.57 -6.66
C HIS A 73 4.33 6.49 -6.87
N SER A 74 5.12 7.17 -6.01
CA SER A 74 6.58 7.07 -5.99
C SER A 74 7.05 5.66 -5.64
N VAL A 75 6.35 5.00 -4.71
CA VAL A 75 6.60 3.60 -4.37
C VAL A 75 6.28 2.67 -5.56
N LEU A 76 5.14 2.84 -6.23
CA LEU A 76 4.76 2.04 -7.40
C LEU A 76 5.74 2.25 -8.57
N GLU A 77 6.11 3.50 -8.86
CA GLU A 77 7.11 3.83 -9.87
C GLU A 77 8.47 3.21 -9.53
N THR A 78 8.88 3.26 -8.27
CA THR A 78 10.11 2.62 -7.80
C THR A 78 10.07 1.11 -7.97
N VAL A 79 8.96 0.45 -7.64
CA VAL A 79 8.77 -1.00 -7.83
C VAL A 79 8.85 -1.36 -9.31
N GLU A 80 8.23 -0.59 -10.18
CA GLU A 80 8.22 -0.83 -11.62
C GLU A 80 9.62 -0.62 -12.23
N ARG A 81 10.34 0.41 -11.81
CA ARG A 81 11.73 0.64 -12.20
C ARG A 81 12.64 -0.51 -11.76
N LEU A 82 12.49 -1.00 -10.53
CA LEU A 82 13.21 -2.18 -10.04
C LEU A 82 12.90 -3.45 -10.84
N ARG A 83 11.62 -3.68 -11.20
CA ARG A 83 11.22 -4.80 -12.07
C ARG A 83 11.86 -4.71 -13.46
N ASN A 84 11.97 -3.50 -14.00
CA ASN A 84 12.61 -3.22 -15.29
C ASN A 84 14.15 -3.20 -15.21
N GLY A 85 14.74 -3.54 -14.05
CA GLY A 85 16.18 -3.64 -13.85
C GLY A 85 16.89 -2.30 -13.62
N GLU A 86 16.14 -1.20 -13.55
CA GLU A 86 16.69 0.08 -13.13
C GLU A 86 16.95 0.05 -11.62
N ARG A 87 18.15 0.43 -11.22
CA ARG A 87 18.45 0.72 -9.81
C ARG A 87 18.34 2.22 -9.61
N PRO A 88 17.28 2.71 -8.94
CA PRO A 88 17.22 4.11 -8.55
C PRO A 88 18.50 4.47 -7.79
N THR A 89 19.04 5.66 -8.04
CA THR A 89 20.18 6.17 -7.29
C THR A 89 19.74 6.38 -5.84
N GLY A 90 19.91 5.33 -5.02
CA GLY A 90 19.51 5.35 -3.63
C GLY A 90 20.31 6.38 -2.84
N ARG A 91 19.72 6.90 -1.77
CA ARG A 91 20.46 7.68 -0.78
C ARG A 91 21.42 6.77 -0.01
N ASN A 92 22.53 7.32 0.47
CA ASN A 92 23.47 6.59 1.31
C ASN A 92 22.76 6.07 2.57
N LEU A 93 22.90 4.77 2.86
CA LEU A 93 22.27 4.12 4.01
C LEU A 93 22.64 4.78 5.34
N ALA A 94 23.88 5.23 5.51
CA ALA A 94 24.35 5.88 6.72
C ALA A 94 23.65 7.23 6.94
N ASP A 95 23.40 7.98 5.88
CA ASP A 95 22.70 9.26 5.98
C ASP A 95 21.21 9.06 6.30
N VAL A 96 20.56 8.10 5.65
CA VAL A 96 19.16 7.73 5.95
C VAL A 96 19.01 7.20 7.37
N ALA A 97 19.93 6.36 7.83
CA ALA A 97 19.91 5.83 9.19
C ALA A 97 20.06 6.93 10.24
N ARG A 98 21.01 7.86 10.03
CA ARG A 98 21.23 9.01 10.92
C ARG A 98 20.01 9.92 11.01
N GLU A 99 19.37 10.24 9.89
CA GLU A 99 18.10 10.99 9.85
C GLU A 99 16.97 10.30 10.64
N ARG A 100 16.99 8.96 10.67
CA ARG A 100 15.96 8.13 11.34
C ARG A 100 16.34 7.75 12.78
N GLY A 101 17.46 8.26 13.31
CA GLY A 101 17.89 8.04 14.69
C GLY A 101 18.59 6.69 14.92
N TYR A 102 19.10 6.06 13.88
CA TYR A 102 19.88 4.82 13.95
C TYR A 102 21.35 5.08 13.62
N GLU A 103 22.26 4.43 14.35
CA GLU A 103 23.67 4.34 13.97
C GLU A 103 23.89 3.03 13.21
N VAL A 104 24.48 3.14 12.01
CA VAL A 104 24.93 1.97 11.25
C VAL A 104 26.37 1.72 11.67
N ALA A 105 26.63 0.56 12.30
CA ALA A 105 28.01 0.14 12.56
C ALA A 105 28.70 -0.16 11.22
N GLU A 106 29.92 0.36 11.06
CA GLU A 106 30.80 0.11 9.91
C GLU A 106 31.21 -1.37 9.77
#